data_AF-A0A1I5USG6-F1
#
_entry.id   AF-A0A1I5USG6-F1
#
_cell.length_a   1.000
_cell.length_b   1.000
_cell.length_c   1.000
_cell.angle_alpha   90.00
_cell.angle_beta   90.00
_cell.angle_gamma   90.00
#
_symmetry.space_group_name_H-M   'P 1'
#
loop_
_entity.id
_entity.type
_entity.pdbx_description
1 polymer ?
#
loop_
_entity_poly.entity_id
_entity_poly.type
_entity_poly.pdbx_seq_one_letter_code
_entity_poly.pdbx_strand_id
1 'polypeptide(L)'
;MKRGRKSSSELASIAIATMAAPAPDAPYDLSDEAAEIWRTIVATLPADFVPREMHDVLAAHCRHVATGRFISREIDRFTFDWLKVDGGIDRLAKLTAIRDREVRGALATARALRLTSQSRYRPERAATARQALASGLEKPWEPRE
;
A
#
# COMPACT_ATOMS: atom_id res chain seq x y z
N MET A 1 1.71 18.08 -50.01
CA MET A 1 2.13 18.50 -48.65
C MET A 1 2.40 17.26 -47.80
N LYS A 2 3.67 16.85 -47.65
CA LYS A 2 4.07 15.72 -46.79
C LYS A 2 4.23 16.24 -45.35
N ARG A 3 3.44 15.72 -44.40
CA ARG A 3 3.67 15.90 -42.95
C ARG A 3 4.93 15.14 -42.57
N GLY A 4 6.05 15.84 -42.45
CA GLY A 4 7.29 15.29 -41.89
C GLY A 4 7.10 14.97 -40.40
N ARG A 5 7.64 13.83 -39.96
CA ARG A 5 7.71 13.46 -38.54
C ARG A 5 8.68 14.43 -37.85
N LYS A 6 8.18 15.22 -36.91
CA LYS A 6 9.03 16.12 -36.11
C LYS A 6 10.09 15.32 -35.35
N SER A 7 11.32 15.82 -35.38
CA SER A 7 12.52 15.28 -34.74
C SER A 7 12.32 15.13 -33.23
N SER A 8 12.86 14.04 -32.67
CA SER A 8 12.76 13.67 -31.24
C SER A 8 13.45 14.65 -30.28
N SER A 9 14.10 15.70 -30.80
CA SER A 9 14.79 16.72 -30.02
C SER A 9 13.89 17.84 -29.49
N GLU A 10 12.64 17.97 -29.96
CA GLU A 10 11.67 18.96 -29.43
C GLU A 10 10.99 18.55 -28.10
N LEU A 11 11.31 17.37 -27.55
CA LEU A 11 10.77 16.87 -26.26
C LEU A 11 11.77 16.98 -25.10
N ALA A 12 12.69 17.94 -25.15
CA ALA A 12 13.47 18.30 -23.97
C ALA A 12 12.60 19.13 -23.01
N SER A 13 11.70 18.47 -22.29
CA SER A 13 10.94 19.10 -21.20
C SER A 13 11.91 19.52 -20.11
N ILE A 14 12.03 20.82 -19.87
CA ILE A 14 12.78 21.40 -18.75
C ILE A 14 12.13 20.87 -17.48
N ALA A 15 12.81 19.95 -16.79
CA ALA A 15 12.42 19.52 -15.46
C ALA A 15 12.66 20.68 -14.49
N ILE A 16 11.63 21.51 -14.29
CA ILE A 16 11.61 22.44 -13.18
C ILE A 16 11.55 21.58 -11.92
N ALA A 17 12.64 21.57 -11.15
CA ALA A 17 12.67 20.97 -9.83
C ALA A 17 11.76 21.79 -8.92
N THR A 18 10.45 21.50 -8.95
CA THR A 18 9.54 21.97 -7.92
C THR A 18 10.06 21.39 -6.61
N MET A 19 10.46 22.24 -5.67
CA MET A 19 10.74 21.80 -4.30
C MET A 19 9.46 21.14 -3.78
N ALA A 20 9.44 19.81 -3.77
CA ALA A 20 8.30 19.06 -3.26
C ALA A 20 8.10 19.48 -1.80
N ALA A 21 6.87 19.86 -1.45
CA ALA A 21 6.53 20.14 -0.06
C ALA A 21 6.99 18.96 0.81
N PRO A 22 7.58 19.21 1.99
CA PRO A 22 8.03 18.14 2.86
C PRO A 22 6.85 17.21 3.18
N ALA A 23 7.11 15.91 3.11
CA ALA A 23 6.13 14.89 3.43
C ALA A 23 5.53 15.15 4.83
N PRO A 24 4.20 15.07 5.02
CA PRO A 24 3.59 15.25 6.33
C PRO A 24 4.13 14.24 7.33
N ASP A 25 4.57 14.74 8.48
CA ASP A 25 5.05 13.88 9.56
C ASP A 25 3.89 13.12 10.24
N ALA A 26 4.23 12.01 10.86
CA ALA A 26 3.27 11.16 11.57
C ALA A 26 2.75 11.87 12.84
N PRO A 27 1.46 11.70 13.20
CA PRO A 27 0.94 12.17 14.48
C PRO A 27 1.74 11.61 15.66
N TYR A 28 2.01 12.45 16.66
CA TYR A 28 2.81 12.08 17.85
C TYR A 28 2.18 11.00 18.73
N ASP A 29 0.89 10.73 18.57
CA ASP A 29 0.17 9.71 19.33
C ASP A 29 0.25 8.31 18.69
N LEU A 30 0.90 8.18 17.53
CA LEU A 30 1.18 6.89 16.91
C LEU A 30 2.33 6.19 17.61
N SER A 31 2.23 4.86 17.74
CA SER A 31 3.37 4.03 18.10
C SER A 31 4.45 4.11 17.03
N ASP A 32 5.70 3.80 17.40
CA ASP A 32 6.84 3.81 16.46
C ASP A 32 6.58 2.98 15.20
N GLU A 33 5.99 1.78 15.34
CA GLU A 33 5.64 0.91 14.22
C GLU A 33 4.57 1.54 13.31
N ALA A 34 3.54 2.18 13.90
CA ALA A 34 2.51 2.86 13.12
C ALA A 34 3.04 4.14 12.44
N ALA A 35 3.90 4.89 13.11
CA ALA A 35 4.55 6.09 12.56
C ALA A 35 5.48 5.73 11.40
N GLU A 36 6.16 4.58 11.46
CA GLU A 36 6.99 4.10 10.36
C GLU A 36 6.15 3.69 9.15
N ILE A 37 5.01 3.03 9.37
CA ILE A 37 4.05 2.71 8.31
C ILE A 37 3.53 4.00 7.66
N TRP A 38 3.20 5.02 8.45
CA TRP A 38 2.79 6.33 7.94
C TRP A 38 3.84 6.93 7.00
N ARG A 39 5.08 7.06 7.48
CA ARG A 39 6.18 7.63 6.70
C ARG A 39 6.43 6.84 5.42
N THR A 40 6.40 5.51 5.50
CA THR A 40 6.53 4.64 4.33
C THR A 40 5.44 4.92 3.29
N ILE A 41 4.17 5.02 3.71
CA ILE A 41 3.05 5.29 2.81
C ILE A 41 3.23 6.65 2.14
N VAL A 42 3.44 7.71 2.94
CA VAL A 42 3.57 9.08 2.43
C VAL A 42 4.78 9.23 1.50
N ALA A 43 5.90 8.56 1.79
CA ALA A 43 7.10 8.59 0.94
C ALA A 43 6.89 7.95 -0.44
N THR A 44 5.91 7.06 -0.60
CA THR A 44 5.61 6.38 -1.87
C THR A 44 4.54 7.07 -2.71
N LEU A 45 3.88 8.09 -2.15
CA LEU A 45 2.75 8.78 -2.77
C LEU A 45 3.13 10.20 -3.21
N PRO A 46 2.43 10.77 -4.19
CA PRO A 46 2.51 12.21 -4.47
C PRO A 46 2.20 13.05 -3.22
N ALA A 47 2.87 14.20 -3.07
CA ALA A 47 2.78 15.03 -1.87
C ALA A 47 1.36 15.50 -1.51
N ASP A 48 0.46 15.59 -2.49
CA ASP A 48 -0.93 16.01 -2.38
C ASP A 48 -1.93 14.84 -2.40
N PHE A 49 -1.46 13.59 -2.41
CA PHE A 49 -2.32 12.42 -2.58
C PHE A 49 -3.28 12.21 -1.40
N VAL A 50 -2.80 12.37 -0.16
CA VAL A 50 -3.62 12.31 1.04
C VAL A 50 -3.81 13.73 1.55
N PRO A 51 -5.01 14.32 1.41
CA PRO A 51 -5.25 15.67 1.90
C PRO A 51 -5.36 15.66 3.43
N ARG A 52 -5.14 16.82 4.06
CA ARG A 52 -5.01 16.93 5.53
C ARG A 52 -6.23 16.40 6.28
N GLU A 53 -7.43 16.58 5.74
CA GLU A 53 -8.69 16.08 6.31
C GLU A 53 -8.77 14.54 6.37
N MET A 54 -7.94 13.83 5.60
CA MET A 54 -7.87 12.36 5.58
C MET A 54 -6.75 11.81 6.49
N HIS A 55 -5.99 12.67 7.17
CA HIS A 55 -4.88 12.24 8.03
C HIS A 55 -5.33 11.31 9.15
N ASP A 56 -6.49 11.56 9.78
CA ASP A 56 -7.00 10.70 10.84
C ASP A 56 -7.34 9.29 10.32
N VAL A 57 -7.81 9.20 9.08
CA VAL A 57 -8.08 7.92 8.41
C VAL A 57 -6.77 7.19 8.09
N LEU A 58 -5.72 7.92 7.68
CA LEU A 58 -4.38 7.35 7.50
C LEU A 58 -3.78 6.88 8.83
N ALA A 59 -3.96 7.63 9.91
CA ALA A 59 -3.50 7.26 11.24
C ALA A 59 -4.21 5.97 11.71
N ALA A 60 -5.54 5.90 11.54
CA ALA A 60 -6.32 4.69 11.82
C ALA A 60 -5.84 3.50 10.99
N HIS A 61 -5.55 3.69 9.70
CA HIS A 61 -4.98 2.65 8.85
C HIS A 61 -3.66 2.12 9.41
N CYS A 62 -2.74 3.01 9.77
CA CYS A 62 -1.44 2.66 10.33
C CYS A 62 -1.58 1.89 11.65
N ARG A 63 -2.50 2.30 12.53
CA ARG A 63 -2.82 1.58 13.78
C ARG A 63 -3.32 0.16 13.51
N HIS A 64 -4.25 -0.01 12.57
CA HIS A 64 -4.76 -1.34 12.23
C HIS A 64 -3.67 -2.26 11.67
N VAL A 65 -2.79 -1.73 10.80
CA VAL A 65 -1.67 -2.52 10.26
C VAL A 65 -0.67 -2.90 11.35
N ALA A 66 -0.28 -1.96 12.22
CA ALA A 66 0.65 -2.23 13.31
C ALA A 66 0.09 -3.26 14.31
N THR A 67 -1.16 -3.08 14.75
CA THR A 67 -1.83 -4.04 15.65
C THR A 67 -2.00 -5.40 14.98
N GLY A 68 -2.40 -5.43 13.70
CA GLY A 68 -2.51 -6.66 12.93
C GLY A 68 -1.19 -7.43 12.82
N ARG A 69 -0.06 -6.72 12.65
CA ARG A 69 1.29 -7.32 12.67
C ARG A 69 1.63 -7.87 14.05
N PHE A 70 1.37 -7.13 15.12
CA PHE A 70 1.58 -7.60 16.49
C PHE A 70 0.81 -8.89 16.76
N ILE A 71 -0.51 -8.91 16.51
CA ILE A 71 -1.36 -10.09 16.74
C ILE A 71 -0.93 -11.26 15.86
N SER A 72 -0.49 -11.01 14.62
CA SER A 72 0.04 -12.08 13.75
C SER A 72 1.30 -12.71 14.36
N ARG A 73 2.24 -11.91 14.88
CA ARG A 73 3.43 -12.43 15.58
C ARG A 73 3.05 -13.28 16.80
N GLU A 74 2.01 -12.89 17.54
CA GLU A 74 1.53 -13.67 18.68
C GLU A 74 0.86 -14.98 18.27
N ILE A 75 0.16 -15.00 17.13
CA ILE A 75 -0.40 -16.24 16.54
C ILE A 75 0.74 -17.14 16.04
N ASP A 76 1.77 -16.60 15.41
CA ASP A 76 2.91 -17.37 14.90
C ASP A 76 3.74 -18.00 16.03
N ARG A 77 3.74 -17.38 17.21
CA ARG A 77 4.33 -17.95 18.44
C ARG A 77 3.46 -19.05 19.08
N PHE A 78 2.21 -19.20 18.66
CA PHE A 78 1.29 -20.17 19.23
C PHE A 78 1.66 -21.58 18.77
N THR A 79 1.80 -22.53 19.71
CA THR A 79 2.21 -23.91 19.41
C THR A 79 1.08 -24.92 19.68
N PHE A 80 1.18 -26.11 19.10
CA PHE A 80 0.21 -27.20 19.33
C PHE A 80 0.15 -27.65 20.80
N ASP A 81 1.25 -27.52 21.55
CA ASP A 81 1.26 -27.89 22.97
C ASP A 81 0.35 -26.97 23.80
N TRP A 82 0.20 -25.72 23.40
CA TRP A 82 -0.71 -24.79 24.08
C TRP A 82 -2.18 -25.13 23.85
N LEU A 83 -2.52 -25.87 22.79
CA LEU A 83 -3.90 -26.36 22.59
C LEU A 83 -4.30 -27.43 23.60
N LYS A 84 -3.32 -28.16 24.16
CA LYS A 84 -3.54 -29.21 25.16
C LYS A 84 -3.82 -28.64 26.55
N VAL A 85 -3.49 -27.37 26.79
CA VAL A 85 -3.76 -26.66 28.04
C VAL A 85 -5.19 -26.13 28.02
N ASP A 86 -5.89 -26.23 29.15
CA ASP A 86 -7.25 -25.70 29.29
C ASP A 86 -7.33 -24.22 28.86
N GLY A 87 -8.28 -23.91 27.99
CA GLY A 87 -8.47 -22.57 27.42
C GLY A 87 -7.49 -22.19 26.29
N GLY A 88 -6.61 -23.11 25.87
CA GLY A 88 -5.68 -22.89 24.76
C GLY A 88 -6.39 -22.58 23.44
N ILE A 89 -7.37 -23.41 23.06
CA ILE A 89 -8.16 -23.20 21.84
C ILE A 89 -8.93 -21.88 21.89
N ASP A 90 -9.48 -21.50 23.04
CA ASP A 90 -10.21 -20.24 23.22
C ASP A 90 -9.30 -19.02 23.10
N ARG A 91 -8.06 -19.12 23.59
CA ARG A 91 -7.06 -18.06 23.43
C ARG A 91 -6.70 -17.88 21.96
N LEU A 92 -6.46 -18.97 21.23
CA LEU A 92 -6.18 -18.91 19.80
C LEU A 92 -7.38 -18.32 19.04
N ALA A 93 -8.61 -18.74 19.35
CA ALA A 93 -9.82 -18.21 18.74
C ALA A 93 -9.98 -16.70 18.98
N LYS A 94 -9.63 -16.19 20.17
CA LYS A 94 -9.65 -14.76 20.47
C LYS A 94 -8.60 -13.99 19.66
N LEU A 95 -7.37 -14.51 19.57
CA LEU A 95 -6.31 -13.87 18.79
C LEU A 95 -6.66 -13.80 17.30
N THR A 96 -7.16 -14.89 16.72
CA THR A 96 -7.57 -14.91 15.31
C THR A 96 -8.77 -14.00 15.05
N ALA A 97 -9.72 -13.92 15.98
CA ALA A 97 -10.84 -12.98 15.88
C ALA A 97 -10.40 -11.52 15.94
N ILE A 98 -9.41 -11.17 16.78
CA ILE A 98 -8.82 -9.82 16.80
C ILE A 98 -8.11 -9.56 15.47
N ARG A 99 -7.29 -10.49 14.99
CA ARG A 99 -6.57 -10.36 13.71
C ARG A 99 -7.54 -10.08 12.55
N ASP A 100 -8.65 -10.79 12.48
CA ASP A 100 -9.65 -10.58 11.43
C ASP A 100 -10.29 -9.18 11.51
N ARG A 101 -10.57 -8.67 12.71
CA ARG A 101 -11.06 -7.28 12.89
C ARG A 101 -10.03 -6.26 12.40
N GLU A 102 -8.76 -6.44 12.75
CA GLU A 102 -7.67 -5.55 12.31
C GLU A 102 -7.49 -5.57 10.79
N VAL A 103 -7.54 -6.75 10.16
CA VAL A 103 -7.45 -6.89 8.70
C VAL A 103 -8.61 -6.18 8.02
N ARG A 104 -9.84 -6.35 8.54
CA ARG A 104 -11.03 -5.68 7.99
C ARG A 104 -10.95 -4.15 8.16
N GLY A 105 -10.50 -3.66 9.31
CA GLY A 105 -10.30 -2.23 9.57
C GLY A 105 -9.21 -1.60 8.69
N ALA A 106 -8.07 -2.28 8.55
CA ALA A 106 -6.99 -1.87 7.66
C ALA A 106 -7.48 -1.78 6.20
N LEU A 107 -8.26 -2.75 5.74
CA LEU A 107 -8.76 -2.77 4.37
C LEU A 107 -9.86 -1.71 4.12
N ALA A 108 -10.71 -1.45 5.10
CA ALA A 108 -11.72 -0.39 5.02
C ALA A 108 -11.08 1.00 4.90
N THR A 109 -10.13 1.31 5.78
CA THR A 109 -9.38 2.57 5.75
C THR A 109 -8.54 2.71 4.47
N ALA A 110 -7.89 1.63 4.01
CA ALA A 110 -7.14 1.62 2.75
C ALA A 110 -8.02 1.91 1.52
N ARG A 111 -9.27 1.41 1.51
CA ARG A 111 -10.25 1.72 0.45
C ARG A 111 -10.68 3.18 0.50
N ALA A 112 -10.96 3.71 1.70
CA ALA A 112 -11.32 5.12 1.88
C ALA A 112 -10.21 6.07 1.40
N LEU A 113 -8.95 5.73 1.71
CA LEU A 113 -7.75 6.44 1.26
C LEU A 113 -7.37 6.15 -0.20
N ARG A 114 -8.07 5.23 -0.87
CA ARG A 114 -7.78 4.80 -2.25
C ARG A 114 -6.34 4.29 -2.45
N LEU A 115 -5.80 3.58 -1.47
CA LEU A 115 -4.45 2.99 -1.55
C LEU A 115 -4.41 1.65 -2.33
N THR A 116 -5.56 1.00 -2.55
CA THR A 116 -5.63 -0.32 -3.17
C THR A 116 -5.37 -0.26 -4.68
N SER A 117 -4.83 -1.34 -5.29
CA SER A 117 -4.53 -1.36 -6.73
C SER A 117 -5.77 -1.06 -7.61
N GLN A 118 -6.97 -1.47 -7.15
CA GLN A 118 -8.22 -1.21 -7.85
C GLN A 118 -8.56 0.28 -7.98
N SER A 119 -8.17 1.13 -7.02
CA SER A 119 -8.37 2.58 -7.14
C SER A 119 -7.49 3.21 -8.22
N ARG A 120 -6.36 2.57 -8.55
CA ARG A 120 -5.39 3.00 -9.57
C ARG A 120 -5.68 2.44 -10.96
N TYR A 121 -6.65 1.52 -11.08
CA TYR A 121 -7.02 0.93 -12.36
C TYR A 121 -7.71 1.96 -13.26
N ARG A 122 -6.97 2.46 -14.26
CA ARG A 122 -7.53 3.23 -15.37
C ARG A 122 -7.73 2.30 -16.57
N PRO A 123 -8.93 2.24 -17.19
CA PRO A 123 -9.19 1.36 -18.33
C PRO A 123 -8.19 1.58 -19.49
N GLU A 124 -7.75 2.83 -19.66
CA GLU A 124 -6.75 3.26 -20.64
C GLU A 124 -5.43 2.48 -20.51
N ARG A 125 -4.94 2.25 -19.28
CA ARG A 125 -3.68 1.51 -19.04
C ARG A 125 -3.83 0.01 -19.28
N ALA A 126 -5.04 -0.54 -19.17
CA ALA A 126 -5.29 -1.95 -19.44
C ALA A 126 -5.20 -2.28 -20.94
N ALA A 127 -5.66 -1.36 -21.80
CA ALA A 127 -5.49 -1.49 -23.25
C ALA A 127 -4.00 -1.43 -23.63
N THR A 128 -3.24 -0.49 -23.05
CA THR A 128 -1.79 -0.37 -23.29
C THR A 128 -1.02 -1.59 -22.80
N ALA A 129 -1.34 -2.14 -21.62
CA ALA A 129 -0.70 -3.34 -21.10
C ALA A 129 -0.99 -4.58 -21.96
N ARG A 130 -2.22 -4.74 -22.44
CA ARG A 130 -2.58 -5.82 -23.39
C ARG A 130 -1.84 -5.67 -24.72
N GLN A 131 -1.71 -4.44 -25.21
CA GLN A 131 -1.00 -4.16 -26.46
C GLN A 131 0.52 -4.35 -26.32
N ALA A 132 1.10 -4.04 -25.16
CA ALA A 132 2.49 -4.33 -24.82
C ALA A 132 2.76 -5.85 -24.77
N LEU A 133 1.86 -6.61 -24.13
CA LEU A 133 1.96 -8.07 -24.10
C LEU A 133 1.82 -8.69 -25.50
N ALA A 134 0.93 -8.15 -26.33
CA ALA A 134 0.75 -8.58 -27.72
C ALA A 134 1.93 -8.19 -28.64
N SER A 135 2.77 -7.23 -28.23
CA SER A 135 3.97 -6.81 -28.96
C SER A 135 5.24 -7.52 -28.51
N GLY A 136 5.11 -8.61 -27.75
CA GLY A 136 6.22 -9.48 -27.36
C GLY A 136 6.97 -9.02 -26.11
N LEU A 137 6.41 -8.10 -25.32
CA LEU A 137 6.98 -7.76 -24.02
C LEU A 137 6.81 -8.95 -23.06
N GLU A 138 7.92 -9.55 -22.68
CA GLU A 138 7.98 -10.73 -21.80
C GLU A 138 7.55 -10.37 -20.37
N LYS A 139 6.89 -11.31 -19.68
CA LYS A 139 6.39 -11.02 -18.34
C LYS A 139 7.54 -10.99 -17.34
N PRO A 140 7.53 -10.07 -16.35
CA PRO A 140 8.64 -9.93 -15.39
C PRO A 140 8.95 -11.16 -14.53
N TRP A 141 8.06 -12.16 -14.50
CA TRP A 141 8.21 -13.39 -13.71
C TRP A 141 8.47 -14.63 -14.56
N GLU A 142 8.59 -14.49 -15.89
CA GLU A 142 9.05 -15.58 -16.75
C GLU A 142 10.59 -15.63 -16.71
N PRO A 143 11.19 -16.82 -16.54
CA PRO A 143 12.63 -16.97 -16.61
C PRO A 143 13.08 -16.63 -18.03
N ARG A 144 14.07 -15.75 -18.15
CA ARG A 144 14.72 -15.46 -19.44
C ARG A 144 15.46 -16.72 -19.91
N GLU A 145 15.09 -17.23 -21.08
CA GLU A 145 15.86 -18.28 -21.79
C GLU A 145 17.23 -17.77 -22.25
#